data_AF-A0A837J4X3-F1
#
_entry.id   AF-A0A837J4X3-F1
#
_cell.length_a   1.000
_cell.length_b   1.000
_cell.length_c   1.000
_cell.angle_alpha   90.00
_cell.angle_beta   90.00
_cell.angle_gamma   90.00
#
_symmetry.space_group_name_H-M   'P 1'
#
loop_
_entity.id
_entity.type
_entity.pdbx_description
1 polymer ?
#
loop_
_entity_poly.entity_id
_entity_poly.type
_entity_poly.pdbx_seq_one_letter_code
_entity_poly.pdbx_strand_id
1 'polypeptide(L)'
;MEKIILIITVCMIIMAAPIISKMIKTPVVVIEITLGLLCGYLGLIYSDETLKLVAKFGFVYLMFLAGLEINFKLVKIIKATLAVNVILYFILLYTISGLVCWLFGLGLTYFVALPIFSLGMIMMLLKEYGKEQPWLNLALSIGVVGEIISILALTLFSGWTEYGFTSNFFYSILTIALVIVAIILLLRVSYVLFWWFPEIRNFIIPENQDDKHDQDIRFSLSLLLIFVSIMLILKIDVVLGAFTTGLFFKMFFNQKHELLEKIESFGYGFFAPIFFIYTGSTVKLDMVTLDILHHAIFIMCAIITIRLISSYLVFYNYLKFKQTMLFALSDSMPLTFMVAIAMLSYNYGLISQNEYFSFIIASMLDGLFLMVLIRKLYKTFDIKTTKL
;
A
#
# COMPACT_ATOMS: atom_id res chain seq x y z
N MET A 1 16.92 8.17 30.34
CA MET A 1 17.05 9.26 29.36
C MET A 1 16.94 8.78 27.92
N GLU A 2 17.45 7.58 27.58
CA GLU A 2 17.39 7.01 26.22
C GLU A 2 15.98 6.98 25.61
N LYS A 3 14.97 6.52 26.36
CA LYS A 3 13.57 6.52 25.88
C LYS A 3 13.02 7.92 25.60
N ILE A 4 13.48 8.94 26.33
CA ILE A 4 13.09 10.34 26.09
C ILE A 4 13.72 10.83 24.79
N ILE A 5 15.01 10.54 24.57
CA ILE A 5 15.73 10.88 23.33
C ILE A 5 15.08 10.20 22.13
N LEU A 6 14.70 8.92 22.26
CA LEU A 6 13.98 8.18 21.23
C LEU A 6 12.68 8.89 20.83
N ILE A 7 11.83 9.23 21.81
CA ILE A 7 10.54 9.90 21.56
C ILE A 7 10.77 11.27 20.92
N ILE A 8 11.69 12.08 21.45
CA ILE A 8 12.03 13.39 20.90
C ILE A 8 12.50 13.25 19.45
N THR A 9 13.35 12.26 19.16
CA THR A 9 13.87 12.00 17.81
C THR A 9 12.74 11.66 16.85
N VAL A 10 11.85 10.73 17.22
CA VAL A 10 10.70 10.37 16.38
C VAL A 10 9.80 11.58 16.14
N CYS A 11 9.45 12.36 17.17
CA CYS A 11 8.65 13.58 17.02
C CYS A 11 9.31 14.62 16.11
N MET A 12 10.63 14.82 16.25
CA MET A 12 11.40 15.72 15.40
C MET A 12 11.38 15.28 13.93
N ILE A 13 11.50 13.97 13.67
CA ILE A 13 11.40 13.44 12.30
C ILE A 13 10.01 13.66 11.72
N ILE A 14 8.94 13.36 12.46
CA ILE A 14 7.55 13.57 12.00
C ILE A 14 7.33 15.05 11.62
N MET A 15 7.84 15.98 12.42
CA MET A 15 7.72 17.42 12.14
C MET A 15 8.58 17.87 10.95
N ALA A 16 9.83 17.37 10.86
CA ALA A 16 10.79 17.81 9.86
C ALA A 16 10.56 17.18 8.48
N ALA A 17 10.04 15.95 8.41
CA ALA A 17 9.94 15.20 7.16
C ALA A 17 9.10 15.92 6.07
N PRO A 18 7.92 16.50 6.35
CA PRO A 18 7.16 17.27 5.36
C PRO A 18 7.89 18.53 4.89
N ILE A 19 8.61 19.21 5.79
CA ILE A 19 9.38 20.43 5.48
C ILE A 19 10.52 20.08 4.53
N ILE A 20 11.30 19.06 4.87
CA ILE A 20 12.41 18.56 4.05
C ILE A 20 11.87 18.08 2.70
N SER A 21 10.82 17.27 2.71
CA SER A 21 10.13 16.78 1.49
C SER A 21 9.79 17.91 0.53
N LYS A 22 9.23 19.02 1.03
CA LYS A 22 8.91 20.20 0.22
C LYS A 22 10.15 20.89 -0.35
N MET A 23 11.24 20.96 0.41
CA MET A 23 12.51 21.57 -0.03
C MET A 23 13.15 20.78 -1.18
N ILE A 24 13.21 19.44 -1.06
CA ILE A 24 13.86 18.58 -2.05
C ILE A 24 12.90 18.00 -3.11
N LYS A 25 11.60 18.29 -3.01
CA LYS A 25 10.53 17.86 -3.94
C LYS A 25 10.42 16.34 -4.08
N THR A 26 10.50 15.67 -2.94
CA THR A 26 10.54 14.20 -2.78
C THR A 26 9.32 13.74 -1.98
N PRO A 27 8.71 12.58 -2.24
CA PRO A 27 7.64 12.03 -1.40
C PRO A 27 7.98 12.00 0.09
N VAL A 28 7.06 12.45 0.94
CA VAL A 28 7.27 12.54 2.41
C VAL A 28 7.66 11.18 3.00
N VAL A 29 6.99 10.11 2.58
CA VAL A 29 7.27 8.74 3.04
C VAL A 29 8.72 8.34 2.83
N VAL A 30 9.34 8.70 1.70
CA VAL A 30 10.75 8.38 1.46
C VAL A 30 11.65 9.15 2.42
N ILE A 31 11.30 10.39 2.78
CA ILE A 31 12.03 11.18 3.77
C ILE A 31 11.91 10.56 5.16
N GLU A 32 10.72 10.11 5.54
CA GLU A 32 10.49 9.45 6.83
C GLU A 32 11.33 8.18 6.98
N ILE A 33 11.35 7.32 5.97
CA ILE A 33 12.20 6.12 5.96
C ILE A 33 13.68 6.52 5.99
N THR A 34 14.10 7.50 5.18
CA THR A 34 15.52 7.94 5.14
C THR A 34 15.98 8.50 6.48
N LEU A 35 15.18 9.36 7.12
CA LEU A 35 15.51 9.93 8.42
C LEU A 35 15.48 8.87 9.52
N GLY A 36 14.53 7.93 9.47
CA GLY A 36 14.51 6.76 10.35
C GLY A 36 15.79 5.94 10.24
N LEU A 37 16.25 5.67 9.02
CA LEU A 37 17.49 4.96 8.71
C LEU A 37 18.72 5.71 9.24
N LEU A 38 18.82 7.02 9.03
CA LEU A 38 19.93 7.84 9.52
C LEU A 38 19.96 7.91 11.05
N CYS A 39 18.82 8.18 11.68
CA CYS A 39 18.72 8.24 13.14
C CYS A 39 18.90 6.87 13.80
N GLY A 40 18.50 5.78 13.12
CA GLY A 40 18.80 4.41 13.54
C GLY A 40 20.30 4.14 13.52
N TYR A 41 20.99 4.50 12.43
CA TYR A 41 22.45 4.37 12.32
C TYR A 41 23.22 5.18 13.37
N LEU A 42 22.76 6.40 13.66
CA LEU A 42 23.35 7.25 14.71
C LEU A 42 23.08 6.74 16.14
N GLY A 43 22.28 5.67 16.31
CA GLY A 43 21.89 5.13 17.61
C GLY A 43 20.84 5.97 18.35
N LEU A 44 20.24 6.97 17.70
CA LEU A 44 19.16 7.79 18.27
C LEU A 44 17.82 7.02 18.29
N ILE A 45 17.64 6.10 17.34
CA ILE A 45 16.52 5.16 17.30
C ILE A 45 17.07 3.74 17.48
N TYR A 46 16.85 3.18 18.66
CA TYR A 46 17.22 1.80 18.99
C TYR A 46 15.99 0.89 18.97
N SER A 47 16.22 -0.42 19.02
CA SER A 47 15.16 -1.43 19.09
C SER A 47 14.38 -1.32 20.41
N ASP A 48 13.29 -0.55 20.40
CA ASP A 48 12.37 -0.37 21.53
C ASP A 48 11.02 -1.02 21.24
N GLU A 49 10.51 -1.80 22.20
CA GLU A 49 9.24 -2.52 22.06
C GLU A 49 8.02 -1.58 22.00
N THR A 50 8.08 -0.41 22.63
CA THR A 50 6.98 0.57 22.55
C THR A 50 6.92 1.18 21.15
N LEU A 51 8.07 1.59 20.60
CA LEU A 51 8.14 2.10 19.23
C LEU A 51 7.68 1.03 18.22
N LYS A 52 8.15 -0.21 18.37
CA LYS A 52 7.73 -1.34 17.54
C LYS A 52 6.23 -1.60 17.62
N LEU A 53 5.63 -1.53 18.81
CA LEU A 53 4.18 -1.71 18.98
C LEU A 53 3.40 -0.60 18.26
N VAL A 54 3.79 0.66 18.44
CA VAL A 54 3.14 1.81 17.78
C VAL A 54 3.33 1.73 16.27
N ALA A 55 4.50 1.34 15.79
CA ALA A 55 4.77 1.14 14.36
C ALA A 55 3.94 0.01 13.76
N LYS A 56 3.74 -1.10 14.47
CA LYS A 56 2.83 -2.18 14.04
C LYS A 56 1.38 -1.70 13.96
N PHE A 57 0.93 -0.92 14.94
CA PHE A 57 -0.40 -0.30 14.84
C PHE A 57 -0.46 0.70 13.68
N GLY A 58 0.60 1.46 13.45
CA GLY A 58 0.71 2.37 12.31
C GLY A 58 0.64 1.67 10.97
N PHE A 59 1.23 0.49 10.85
CA PHE A 59 1.09 -0.39 9.69
C PHE A 59 -0.36 -0.83 9.48
N VAL A 60 -1.01 -1.33 10.53
CA VAL A 60 -2.44 -1.71 10.49
C VAL A 60 -3.31 -0.52 10.08
N TYR A 61 -3.06 0.66 10.63
CA TYR A 61 -3.79 1.88 10.27
C TYR A 61 -3.53 2.30 8.82
N LEU A 62 -2.30 2.14 8.32
CA LEU A 62 -1.99 2.41 6.91
C LEU A 62 -2.76 1.47 5.97
N MET A 63 -2.91 0.20 6.33
CA MET A 63 -3.73 -0.75 5.57
C MET A 63 -5.22 -0.40 5.64
N PHE A 64 -5.68 0.13 6.77
CA PHE A 64 -7.02 0.72 6.90
C PHE A 64 -7.22 1.91 5.95
N LEU A 65 -6.24 2.82 5.88
CA LEU A 65 -6.26 3.93 4.92
C LEU A 65 -6.26 3.43 3.47
N ALA A 66 -5.47 2.42 3.12
CA ALA A 66 -5.49 1.84 1.78
C ALA A 66 -6.90 1.36 1.39
N GLY A 67 -7.63 0.74 2.31
CA GLY A 67 -9.03 0.36 2.09
C GLY A 67 -9.97 1.57 1.91
N LEU A 68 -9.69 2.66 2.62
CA LEU A 68 -10.44 3.92 2.53
C LEU A 68 -10.23 4.62 1.17
N GLU A 69 -9.04 4.48 0.58
CA GLU A 69 -8.68 5.07 -0.70
C GLU A 69 -9.37 4.41 -1.90
N ILE A 70 -9.82 3.15 -1.75
CA ILE A 70 -10.45 2.38 -2.81
C ILE A 70 -11.68 3.09 -3.36
N ASN A 71 -11.58 3.58 -4.59
CA ASN A 71 -12.69 4.22 -5.27
C ASN A 71 -13.21 3.36 -6.42
N PHE A 72 -14.23 2.55 -6.14
CA PHE A 72 -14.88 1.70 -7.15
C PHE A 72 -15.45 2.48 -8.35
N LYS A 73 -15.67 3.80 -8.24
CA LYS A 73 -16.08 4.61 -9.40
C LYS A 73 -14.97 4.66 -10.46
N LEU A 74 -13.70 4.55 -10.07
CA LEU A 74 -12.57 4.50 -11.00
C LEU A 74 -12.58 3.21 -11.81
N VAL A 75 -12.89 2.07 -11.17
CA VAL A 75 -13.03 0.78 -11.89
C VAL A 75 -14.12 0.84 -12.95
N LYS A 76 -15.21 1.58 -12.71
CA LYS A 76 -16.29 1.77 -13.71
C LYS A 76 -15.87 2.58 -14.94
N ILE A 77 -14.74 3.30 -14.89
CA ILE A 77 -14.17 4.02 -16.06
C ILE A 77 -13.59 3.03 -17.06
N ILE A 78 -13.20 1.83 -16.61
CA ILE A 78 -12.73 0.75 -17.48
C ILE A 78 -13.91 0.35 -18.38
N LYS A 79 -13.83 0.75 -19.66
CA LYS A 79 -14.80 0.34 -20.67
C LYS A 79 -14.85 -1.18 -20.73
N ALA A 80 -16.02 -1.76 -21.02
CA ALA A 80 -16.15 -3.22 -21.18
C ALA A 80 -15.13 -3.79 -22.18
N THR A 81 -14.75 -3.02 -23.19
CA THR A 81 -13.71 -3.35 -24.18
C THR A 81 -12.30 -3.47 -23.61
N LEU A 82 -12.02 -2.88 -22.45
CA LEU A 82 -10.73 -2.95 -21.74
C LEU A 82 -10.71 -3.99 -20.62
N ALA A 83 -11.86 -4.57 -20.23
CA ALA A 83 -11.91 -5.52 -19.13
C ALA A 83 -11.04 -6.76 -19.39
N VAL A 84 -11.08 -7.29 -20.61
CA VAL A 84 -10.23 -8.41 -21.04
C VAL A 84 -8.75 -8.03 -20.98
N ASN A 85 -8.40 -6.81 -21.42
CA ASN A 85 -7.04 -6.29 -21.34
C ASN A 85 -6.55 -6.23 -19.88
N VAL A 86 -7.38 -5.76 -18.95
CA VAL A 86 -7.00 -5.71 -17.53
C VAL A 86 -6.75 -7.10 -16.97
N ILE A 87 -7.59 -8.09 -17.29
CA ILE A 87 -7.37 -9.49 -16.89
C ILE A 87 -6.06 -10.01 -17.48
N LEU A 88 -5.83 -9.79 -18.77
CA LEU A 88 -4.61 -10.19 -19.47
C LEU A 88 -3.36 -9.54 -18.87
N TYR A 89 -3.46 -8.27 -18.45
CA TYR A 89 -2.38 -7.55 -17.79
C TYR A 89 -1.96 -8.23 -16.48
N PHE A 90 -2.92 -8.57 -15.60
CA PHE A 90 -2.59 -9.27 -14.36
C PHE A 90 -2.05 -10.69 -14.61
N ILE A 91 -2.60 -11.43 -15.57
CA ILE A 91 -2.08 -12.74 -15.97
C ILE A 91 -0.61 -12.61 -16.41
N LEU A 92 -0.28 -11.62 -17.24
CA LEU A 92 1.08 -11.38 -17.69
C LEU A 92 1.99 -10.92 -16.55
N LEU A 93 1.54 -10.03 -15.67
CA LEU A 93 2.34 -9.60 -14.51
C LEU A 93 2.76 -10.79 -13.63
N TYR A 94 1.82 -11.66 -13.25
CA TYR A 94 2.12 -12.83 -12.43
C TYR A 94 2.92 -13.89 -13.18
N THR A 95 2.68 -14.07 -14.47
CA THR A 95 3.42 -15.02 -15.31
C THR A 95 4.87 -14.59 -15.47
N ILE A 96 5.12 -13.31 -15.81
CA ILE A 96 6.48 -12.77 -15.94
C ILE A 96 7.17 -12.73 -14.56
N SER A 97 6.46 -12.38 -13.49
CA SER A 97 6.99 -12.51 -12.12
C SER A 97 7.45 -13.94 -11.82
N GLY A 98 6.63 -14.94 -12.14
CA GLY A 98 6.98 -16.36 -12.00
C GLY A 98 8.18 -16.77 -12.85
N LEU A 99 8.28 -16.28 -14.09
CA LEU A 99 9.43 -16.52 -14.96
C LEU A 99 10.71 -15.89 -14.39
N VAL A 100 10.65 -14.66 -13.89
CA VAL A 100 11.80 -14.01 -13.22
C VAL A 100 12.21 -14.82 -11.99
N CYS A 101 11.26 -15.26 -11.17
CA CYS A 101 11.57 -16.08 -10.00
C CYS A 101 12.24 -17.40 -10.39
N TRP A 102 11.74 -18.07 -11.43
CA TRP A 102 12.32 -19.31 -11.92
C TRP A 102 13.72 -19.12 -12.50
N LEU A 103 13.94 -18.07 -13.31
CA LEU A 103 15.23 -17.78 -13.96
C LEU A 103 16.33 -17.43 -12.95
N PHE A 104 16.00 -16.68 -11.90
CA PHE A 104 16.96 -16.21 -10.90
C PHE A 104 16.93 -17.04 -9.60
N GLY A 105 16.15 -18.13 -9.55
CA GLY A 105 16.05 -18.98 -8.36
C GLY A 105 15.46 -18.27 -7.13
N LEU A 106 14.53 -17.33 -7.33
CA LEU A 106 13.94 -16.53 -6.26
C LEU A 106 12.78 -17.26 -5.58
N GLY A 107 12.65 -17.03 -4.28
CA GLY A 107 11.60 -17.62 -3.45
C GLY A 107 10.22 -16.99 -3.62
N LEU A 108 9.24 -17.53 -2.88
CA LEU A 108 7.84 -17.11 -2.92
C LEU A 108 7.63 -15.63 -2.60
N THR A 109 8.45 -15.04 -1.72
CA THR A 109 8.39 -13.61 -1.41
C THR A 109 8.50 -12.75 -2.66
N TYR A 110 9.42 -13.07 -3.58
CA TYR A 110 9.61 -12.32 -4.82
C TYR A 110 8.43 -12.49 -5.77
N PHE A 111 7.89 -13.72 -5.86
CA PHE A 111 6.73 -14.00 -6.70
C PHE A 111 5.53 -13.10 -6.37
N VAL A 112 5.32 -12.85 -5.07
CA VAL A 112 4.24 -11.99 -4.56
C VAL A 112 4.63 -10.50 -4.56
N ALA A 113 5.88 -10.18 -4.24
CA ALA A 113 6.37 -8.80 -4.12
C ALA A 113 6.49 -8.08 -5.47
N LEU A 114 7.00 -8.74 -6.51
CA LEU A 114 7.27 -8.11 -7.80
C LEU A 114 6.02 -7.54 -8.51
N PRO A 115 4.85 -8.22 -8.52
CA PRO A 115 3.63 -7.69 -9.12
C PRO A 115 2.77 -6.84 -8.16
N ILE A 116 3.22 -6.57 -6.93
CA ILE A 116 2.40 -5.92 -5.88
C ILE A 116 2.09 -4.46 -6.22
N PHE A 117 0.90 -3.96 -5.88
CA PHE A 117 0.43 -2.60 -6.19
C PHE A 117 0.27 -1.72 -4.96
N SER A 118 0.34 -0.40 -5.17
CA SER A 118 -0.03 0.63 -4.20
C SER A 118 -0.52 1.90 -4.90
N LEU A 119 -1.63 2.48 -4.45
CA LEU A 119 -2.23 3.69 -4.98
C LEU A 119 -1.58 4.97 -4.45
N GLY A 120 -0.94 4.94 -3.28
CA GLY A 120 -0.45 6.16 -2.61
C GLY A 120 0.44 7.04 -3.50
N MET A 121 1.36 6.42 -4.24
CA MET A 121 2.25 7.13 -5.18
C MET A 121 1.49 7.63 -6.42
N ILE A 122 0.54 6.86 -6.94
CA ILE A 122 -0.29 7.23 -8.09
C ILE A 122 -1.21 8.41 -7.75
N MET A 123 -1.72 8.48 -6.52
CA MET A 123 -2.52 9.61 -6.03
C MET A 123 -1.71 10.91 -5.95
N MET A 124 -0.41 10.83 -5.67
CA MET A 124 0.48 12.01 -5.75
C MET A 124 0.65 12.48 -7.20
N LEU A 125 0.82 11.56 -8.15
CA LEU A 125 0.83 11.90 -9.59
C LEU A 125 -0.50 12.55 -10.01
N LEU A 126 -1.64 12.09 -9.49
CA LEU A 126 -2.95 12.70 -9.76
C LEU A 126 -3.03 14.16 -9.31
N LYS A 127 -2.45 14.49 -8.14
CA LYS A 127 -2.35 15.87 -7.66
C LYS A 127 -1.42 16.73 -8.52
N GLU A 128 -0.36 16.15 -9.10
CA GLU A 128 0.61 16.87 -9.93
C GLU A 128 0.13 17.10 -11.38
N TYR A 129 -0.51 16.11 -12.01
CA TYR A 129 -0.87 16.14 -13.44
C TYR A 129 -2.36 16.31 -13.72
N GLY A 130 -3.23 16.12 -12.72
CA GLY A 130 -4.68 16.22 -12.85
C GLY A 130 -5.36 15.00 -13.47
N LYS A 131 -6.70 15.00 -13.45
CA LYS A 131 -7.56 13.87 -13.88
C LYS A 131 -7.75 13.74 -15.40
N GLU A 132 -7.17 14.63 -16.19
CA GLU A 132 -7.36 14.66 -17.64
C GLU A 132 -6.46 13.67 -18.39
N GLN A 133 -5.47 13.10 -17.70
CA GLN A 133 -4.46 12.24 -18.31
C GLN A 133 -4.98 10.80 -18.49
N PRO A 134 -5.06 10.26 -19.73
CA PRO A 134 -5.60 8.92 -19.96
C PRO A 134 -4.77 7.80 -19.32
N TRP A 135 -3.44 7.92 -19.38
CA TRP A 135 -2.52 6.96 -18.74
C TRP A 135 -2.73 6.89 -17.23
N LEU A 136 -2.98 8.04 -16.59
CA LEU A 136 -3.12 8.14 -15.15
C LEU A 136 -4.50 7.65 -14.69
N ASN A 137 -5.56 7.95 -15.45
CA ASN A 137 -6.89 7.39 -15.18
C ASN A 137 -6.90 5.87 -15.29
N LEU A 138 -6.18 5.31 -16.28
CA LEU A 138 -6.02 3.87 -16.41
C LEU A 138 -5.19 3.29 -15.25
N ALA A 139 -4.06 3.92 -14.89
CA ALA A 139 -3.21 3.55 -13.75
C ALA A 139 -4.00 3.51 -12.45
N LEU A 140 -4.81 4.53 -12.16
CA LEU A 140 -5.68 4.56 -10.99
C LEU A 140 -6.72 3.44 -10.99
N SER A 141 -7.35 3.19 -12.14
CA SER A 141 -8.40 2.16 -12.25
C SER A 141 -7.84 0.75 -12.09
N ILE A 142 -6.68 0.48 -12.70
CA ILE A 142 -5.95 -0.78 -12.58
C ILE A 142 -5.34 -0.91 -11.19
N GLY A 143 -4.82 0.17 -10.61
CA GLY A 143 -4.27 0.23 -9.27
C GLY A 143 -5.29 -0.18 -8.20
N VAL A 144 -6.55 0.25 -8.31
CA VAL A 144 -7.63 -0.19 -7.41
C VAL A 144 -7.82 -1.71 -7.46
N VAL A 145 -7.85 -2.29 -8.67
CA VAL A 145 -7.96 -3.75 -8.84
C VAL A 145 -6.69 -4.44 -8.31
N GLY A 146 -5.53 -3.86 -8.60
CA GLY A 146 -4.22 -4.38 -8.21
C GLY A 146 -4.01 -4.38 -6.71
N GLU A 147 -4.46 -3.38 -5.97
CA GLU A 147 -4.39 -3.36 -4.51
C GLU A 147 -5.23 -4.47 -3.88
N ILE A 148 -6.47 -4.68 -4.38
CA ILE A 148 -7.32 -5.78 -3.92
C ILE A 148 -6.63 -7.13 -4.18
N ILE A 149 -6.09 -7.33 -5.39
CA ILE A 149 -5.34 -8.53 -5.74
C ILE A 149 -4.10 -8.68 -4.85
N SER A 150 -3.39 -7.59 -4.56
CA SER A 150 -2.19 -7.58 -3.73
C SER A 150 -2.47 -7.99 -2.29
N ILE A 151 -3.58 -7.53 -1.71
CA ILE A 151 -3.99 -7.90 -0.35
C ILE A 151 -4.41 -9.36 -0.28
N LEU A 152 -5.14 -9.84 -1.28
CA LEU A 152 -5.48 -11.26 -1.37
C LEU A 152 -4.21 -12.10 -1.53
N ALA A 153 -3.27 -11.67 -2.37
CA ALA A 153 -1.99 -12.35 -2.56
C ALA A 153 -1.16 -12.37 -1.28
N LEU A 154 -1.10 -11.27 -0.52
CA LEU A 154 -0.45 -11.20 0.79
C LEU A 154 -1.10 -12.12 1.83
N THR A 155 -2.43 -12.16 1.86
CA THR A 155 -3.18 -13.01 2.80
C THR A 155 -2.99 -14.50 2.47
N LEU A 156 -2.97 -14.84 1.18
CA LEU A 156 -2.68 -16.21 0.74
C LEU A 156 -1.22 -16.57 0.99
N PHE A 157 -0.31 -15.62 0.80
CA PHE A 157 1.12 -15.76 1.10
C PHE A 157 1.32 -16.06 2.58
N SER A 158 0.75 -15.26 3.49
CA SER A 158 0.85 -15.48 4.93
C SER A 158 0.27 -16.83 5.36
N GLY A 159 -0.88 -17.22 4.78
CA GLY A 159 -1.51 -18.52 5.03
C GLY A 159 -0.65 -19.69 4.57
N TRP A 160 -0.01 -19.58 3.41
CA TRP A 160 0.93 -20.61 2.94
C TRP A 160 2.15 -20.70 3.86
N THR A 161 2.74 -19.57 4.24
CA THR A 161 3.97 -19.56 5.05
C THR A 161 3.75 -20.10 6.45
N GLU A 162 2.57 -19.92 7.03
CA GLU A 162 2.21 -20.44 8.35
C GLU A 162 1.96 -21.97 8.34
N TYR A 163 1.30 -22.51 7.31
CA TYR A 163 0.80 -23.89 7.30
C TYR A 163 1.50 -24.86 6.33
N GLY A 164 2.31 -24.36 5.39
CA GLY A 164 2.93 -25.16 4.31
C GLY A 164 1.90 -25.81 3.36
N PHE A 165 2.31 -26.72 2.47
CA PHE A 165 1.36 -27.49 1.63
C PHE A 165 0.76 -28.69 2.39
N THR A 166 0.10 -28.43 3.51
CA THR A 166 -0.57 -29.46 4.31
C THR A 166 -2.09 -29.35 4.17
N SER A 167 -2.86 -30.32 4.65
CA SER A 167 -4.32 -30.21 4.71
C SER A 167 -4.78 -28.94 5.44
N ASN A 168 -3.99 -28.45 6.40
CA ASN A 168 -4.24 -27.20 7.12
C ASN A 168 -4.19 -25.96 6.23
N PHE A 169 -3.43 -25.97 5.14
CA PHE A 169 -3.43 -24.87 4.17
C PHE A 169 -4.73 -24.80 3.35
N PHE A 170 -5.27 -25.95 2.94
CA PHE A 170 -6.59 -25.98 2.30
C PHE A 170 -7.69 -25.53 3.27
N TYR A 171 -7.60 -25.91 4.55
CA TYR A 171 -8.48 -25.36 5.58
C TYR A 171 -8.29 -23.85 5.75
N SER A 172 -7.06 -23.34 5.76
CA SER A 172 -6.77 -21.90 5.83
C SER A 172 -7.34 -21.13 4.65
N ILE A 173 -7.18 -21.62 3.41
CA ILE A 173 -7.81 -21.03 2.21
C ILE A 173 -9.33 -21.02 2.36
N LEU A 174 -9.92 -22.13 2.82
CA LEU A 174 -11.37 -22.21 3.04
C LEU A 174 -11.81 -21.22 4.11
N THR A 175 -11.06 -21.06 5.21
CA THR A 175 -11.32 -20.05 6.25
C THR A 175 -11.23 -18.65 5.66
N ILE A 176 -10.20 -18.32 4.88
CA ILE A 176 -10.06 -17.01 4.21
C ILE A 176 -11.26 -16.76 3.29
N ALA A 177 -11.65 -17.75 2.47
CA ALA A 177 -12.79 -17.63 1.57
C ALA A 177 -14.11 -17.42 2.34
N LEU A 178 -14.33 -18.18 3.43
CA LEU A 178 -15.49 -18.02 4.31
C LEU A 178 -15.51 -16.65 4.99
N VAL A 179 -14.35 -16.15 5.41
CA VAL A 179 -14.21 -14.80 6.00
C VAL A 179 -14.54 -13.73 4.97
N ILE A 180 -14.03 -13.85 3.74
CA ILE A 180 -14.37 -12.92 2.65
C ILE A 180 -15.89 -12.96 2.38
N VAL A 181 -16.49 -14.15 2.30
CA VAL A 181 -17.94 -14.28 2.12
C VAL A 181 -18.70 -13.67 3.30
N ALA A 182 -18.29 -13.94 4.54
CA ALA A 182 -18.89 -13.38 5.74
C ALA A 182 -18.78 -11.86 5.79
N ILE A 183 -17.63 -11.30 5.39
CA ILE A 183 -17.41 -9.87 5.24
C ILE A 183 -18.36 -9.30 4.20
N ILE A 184 -18.47 -9.91 3.01
CA ILE A 184 -19.37 -9.45 1.94
C ILE A 184 -20.83 -9.50 2.41
N LEU A 185 -21.22 -10.57 3.11
CA LEU A 185 -22.55 -10.70 3.69
C LEU A 185 -22.80 -9.65 4.76
N LEU A 186 -21.84 -9.41 5.65
CA LEU A 186 -21.92 -8.37 6.67
C LEU A 186 -22.08 -6.99 6.03
N LEU A 187 -21.25 -6.67 5.02
CA LEU A 187 -21.37 -5.44 4.24
C LEU A 187 -22.78 -5.32 3.62
N ARG A 188 -23.29 -6.39 3.01
CA ARG A 188 -24.61 -6.40 2.38
C ARG A 188 -25.75 -6.25 3.40
N VAL A 189 -25.66 -6.92 4.55
CA VAL A 189 -26.64 -6.80 5.63
C VAL A 189 -26.60 -5.40 6.22
N SER A 190 -25.42 -4.83 6.49
CA SER A 190 -25.26 -3.45 6.92
C SER A 190 -25.86 -2.47 5.91
N TYR A 191 -25.70 -2.72 4.61
CA TYR A 191 -26.35 -1.90 3.56
C TYR A 191 -27.87 -1.92 3.66
N VAL A 192 -28.47 -3.10 3.75
CA VAL A 192 -29.93 -3.24 3.87
C VAL A 192 -30.43 -2.61 5.17
N LEU A 193 -29.72 -2.85 6.29
CA LEU A 193 -30.06 -2.31 7.60
C LEU A 193 -30.03 -0.78 7.59
N PHE A 194 -28.97 -0.16 7.07
CA PHE A 194 -28.87 1.31 6.99
C PHE A 194 -29.83 1.93 5.99
N TRP A 195 -30.27 1.16 4.97
CA TRP A 195 -31.31 1.59 4.05
C TRP A 195 -32.70 1.59 4.71
N TRP A 196 -33.01 0.56 5.52
CA TRP A 196 -34.31 0.41 6.18
C TRP A 196 -34.42 1.24 7.46
N PHE A 197 -33.32 1.40 8.20
CA PHE A 197 -33.24 2.11 9.47
C PHE A 197 -32.14 3.17 9.43
N PRO A 198 -32.36 4.29 8.71
CA PRO A 198 -31.38 5.39 8.62
C PRO A 198 -31.08 6.01 10.00
N GLU A 199 -32.00 5.88 10.96
CA GLU A 199 -31.81 6.29 12.36
C GLU A 199 -30.65 5.56 13.03
N ILE A 200 -30.43 4.27 12.74
CA ILE A 200 -29.31 3.51 13.30
C ILE A 200 -27.98 4.04 12.74
N ARG A 201 -27.94 4.37 11.45
CA ARG A 201 -26.77 4.98 10.82
C ARG A 201 -26.45 6.33 11.47
N ASN A 202 -27.48 7.17 11.65
CA ASN A 202 -27.34 8.50 12.25
C ASN A 202 -27.04 8.43 13.76
N PHE A 203 -27.50 7.39 14.45
CA PHE A 203 -27.17 7.17 15.86
C PHE A 203 -25.70 6.77 16.03
N ILE A 204 -25.18 5.89 15.18
CA ILE A 204 -23.80 5.40 15.26
C ILE A 204 -22.81 6.47 14.78
N ILE A 205 -23.12 7.14 13.65
CA ILE A 205 -22.35 8.25 13.10
C ILE A 205 -23.31 9.44 12.91
N PRO A 206 -23.37 10.35 13.90
CA PRO A 206 -24.21 11.54 13.85
C PRO A 206 -23.97 12.42 12.63
N GLU A 207 -24.90 13.34 12.39
CA GLU A 207 -24.62 14.46 11.51
C GLU A 207 -23.60 15.39 12.16
N ASN A 208 -22.75 16.03 11.35
CA ASN A 208 -21.54 16.73 11.82
C ASN A 208 -21.87 17.83 12.85
N GLN A 209 -23.09 18.38 12.81
CA GLN A 209 -23.57 19.40 13.75
C GLN A 209 -23.83 18.85 15.17
N ASP A 210 -24.05 17.54 15.29
CA ASP A 210 -24.39 16.85 16.55
C ASP A 210 -23.27 15.96 17.10
N ASP A 211 -22.17 15.76 16.35
CA ASP A 211 -21.03 14.97 16.83
C ASP A 211 -20.12 15.76 17.78
N LYS A 212 -20.56 15.91 19.03
CA LYS A 212 -19.83 16.65 20.07
C LYS A 212 -18.65 15.88 20.67
N HIS A 213 -18.46 14.60 20.33
CA HIS A 213 -17.53 13.70 21.02
C HIS A 213 -16.65 12.85 20.09
N ASP A 214 -16.58 13.20 18.80
CA ASP A 214 -15.91 12.43 17.74
C ASP A 214 -16.34 10.96 17.77
N GLN A 215 -17.65 10.74 17.92
CA GLN A 215 -18.25 9.43 17.97
C GLN A 215 -17.97 8.65 16.68
N ASP A 216 -17.90 9.37 15.55
CA ASP A 216 -17.53 8.85 14.25
C ASP A 216 -16.13 8.20 14.23
N ILE A 217 -15.12 8.88 14.79
CA ILE A 217 -13.75 8.36 14.93
C ILE A 217 -13.74 7.17 15.89
N ARG A 218 -14.41 7.28 17.05
CA ARG A 218 -14.44 6.19 18.04
C ARG A 218 -14.99 4.91 17.43
N PHE A 219 -16.11 5.01 16.71
CA PHE A 219 -16.69 3.88 16.00
C PHE A 219 -15.73 3.31 14.95
N SER A 220 -15.06 4.17 14.16
CA SER A 220 -14.09 3.72 13.16
C SER A 220 -12.92 2.94 13.73
N LEU A 221 -12.33 3.44 14.82
CA LEU A 221 -11.24 2.78 15.53
C LEU A 221 -11.69 1.48 16.19
N SER A 222 -12.87 1.48 16.82
CA SER A 222 -13.44 0.26 17.41
C SER A 222 -13.68 -0.80 16.34
N LEU A 223 -14.27 -0.45 15.19
CA LEU A 223 -14.51 -1.40 14.12
C LEU A 223 -13.21 -1.95 13.54
N LEU A 224 -12.19 -1.10 13.37
CA LEU A 224 -10.86 -1.52 12.93
C LEU A 224 -10.27 -2.56 13.89
N LEU A 225 -10.28 -2.26 15.20
CA LEU A 225 -9.73 -3.16 16.21
C LEU A 225 -10.53 -4.46 16.33
N ILE A 226 -11.85 -4.43 16.17
CA ILE A 226 -12.70 -5.63 16.14
C ILE A 226 -12.29 -6.53 14.96
N PHE A 227 -12.17 -5.98 13.75
CA PHE A 227 -11.78 -6.75 12.57
C PHE A 227 -10.36 -7.31 12.68
N VAL A 228 -9.42 -6.51 13.18
CA VAL A 228 -8.05 -6.97 13.48
C VAL A 228 -8.07 -8.11 14.50
N SER A 229 -8.88 -8.00 15.56
CA SER A 229 -8.99 -9.05 16.59
C SER A 229 -9.59 -10.34 16.02
N ILE A 230 -10.60 -10.24 15.15
CA ILE A 230 -11.16 -11.39 14.43
C ILE A 230 -10.08 -12.05 13.58
N MET A 231 -9.28 -11.28 12.83
CA MET A 231 -8.18 -11.83 12.02
C MET A 231 -7.14 -12.55 12.88
N LEU A 232 -6.77 -11.99 14.03
CA LEU A 232 -5.84 -12.63 14.98
C LEU A 232 -6.38 -13.96 15.52
N ILE A 233 -7.67 -14.02 15.89
CA ILE A 233 -8.31 -15.26 16.38
C ILE A 233 -8.34 -16.33 15.27
N LEU A 234 -8.66 -15.91 14.04
CA LEU A 234 -8.72 -16.80 12.88
C LEU A 234 -7.33 -17.14 12.32
N LYS A 235 -6.26 -16.56 12.86
CA LYS A 235 -4.87 -16.69 12.36
C LYS A 235 -4.74 -16.31 10.88
N ILE A 236 -5.49 -15.29 10.48
CA ILE A 236 -5.41 -14.65 9.16
C ILE A 236 -4.62 -13.36 9.31
N ASP A 237 -4.00 -12.89 8.23
CA ASP A 237 -3.31 -11.61 8.22
C ASP A 237 -4.24 -10.46 8.61
N VAL A 238 -3.79 -9.63 9.57
CA VAL A 238 -4.50 -8.44 10.06
C VAL A 238 -4.67 -7.38 8.98
N VAL A 239 -3.82 -7.39 7.95
CA VAL A 239 -3.91 -6.50 6.77
C VAL A 239 -5.27 -6.62 6.09
N LEU A 240 -5.78 -7.85 5.92
CA LEU A 240 -7.09 -8.07 5.30
C LEU A 240 -8.21 -7.45 6.13
N GLY A 241 -8.15 -7.62 7.45
CA GLY A 241 -9.12 -7.05 8.39
C GLY A 241 -9.13 -5.52 8.33
N ALA A 242 -7.94 -4.91 8.43
CA ALA A 242 -7.79 -3.46 8.38
C ALA A 242 -8.28 -2.86 7.06
N PHE A 243 -7.85 -3.43 5.93
CA PHE A 243 -8.28 -2.99 4.61
C PHE A 243 -9.80 -3.14 4.42
N THR A 244 -10.37 -4.24 4.88
CA THR A 244 -11.81 -4.47 4.83
C THR A 244 -12.57 -3.41 5.60
N THR A 245 -12.09 -3.03 6.79
CA THR A 245 -12.70 -1.94 7.55
C THR A 245 -12.63 -0.63 6.77
N GLY A 246 -11.50 -0.34 6.11
CA GLY A 246 -11.35 0.85 5.26
C GLY A 246 -12.38 0.86 4.13
N LEU A 247 -12.52 -0.28 3.46
CA LEU A 247 -13.48 -0.49 2.40
C LEU A 247 -14.93 -0.30 2.88
N PHE A 248 -15.26 -0.79 4.08
CA PHE A 248 -16.55 -0.57 4.72
C PHE A 248 -16.82 0.94 4.85
N PHE A 249 -15.88 1.70 5.43
CA PHE A 249 -16.06 3.14 5.58
C PHE A 249 -16.22 3.86 4.24
N LYS A 250 -15.42 3.45 3.26
CA LYS A 250 -15.49 3.98 1.91
C LYS A 250 -16.81 3.68 1.20
N MET A 251 -17.43 2.52 1.43
CA MET A 251 -18.69 2.16 0.80
C MET A 251 -19.90 2.85 1.46
N PHE A 252 -19.92 2.93 2.80
CA PHE A 252 -21.10 3.39 3.55
C PHE A 252 -21.08 4.87 3.94
N PHE A 253 -19.88 5.45 4.03
CA PHE A 253 -19.67 6.80 4.54
C PHE A 253 -18.93 7.70 3.55
N ASN A 254 -18.87 7.35 2.26
CA ASN A 254 -18.23 8.18 1.22
C ASN A 254 -18.77 9.62 1.14
N GLN A 255 -19.97 9.88 1.64
CA GLN A 255 -20.58 11.21 1.65
C GLN A 255 -20.16 12.06 2.85
N LYS A 256 -19.66 11.43 3.93
CA LYS A 256 -19.20 12.07 5.17
C LYS A 256 -17.73 12.47 5.02
N HIS A 257 -17.47 13.51 4.22
CA HIS A 257 -16.12 13.94 3.89
C HIS A 257 -15.28 14.29 5.12
N GLU A 258 -15.88 14.95 6.13
CA GLU A 258 -15.20 15.27 7.39
C GLU A 258 -14.70 14.04 8.15
N LEU A 259 -15.49 12.95 8.23
CA LEU A 259 -15.05 11.70 8.87
C LEU A 259 -13.85 11.11 8.11
N LEU A 260 -13.90 11.10 6.78
CA LEU A 260 -12.81 10.58 5.96
C LEU A 260 -11.54 11.43 6.15
N GLU A 261 -11.67 12.75 6.14
CA GLU A 261 -10.55 13.67 6.38
C GLU A 261 -9.97 13.54 7.80
N LYS A 262 -10.82 13.35 8.82
CA LYS A 262 -10.38 13.04 10.19
C LYS A 262 -9.55 11.75 10.22
N ILE A 263 -10.06 10.66 9.66
CA ILE A 263 -9.35 9.36 9.58
C ILE A 263 -8.02 9.51 8.85
N GLU A 264 -8.02 10.14 7.68
CA GLU A 264 -6.80 10.39 6.89
C GLU A 264 -5.80 11.26 7.66
N SER A 265 -6.26 12.29 8.37
CA SER A 265 -5.41 13.18 9.16
C SER A 265 -4.72 12.45 10.32
N PHE A 266 -5.43 11.58 11.04
CA PHE A 266 -4.83 10.75 12.10
C PHE A 266 -3.81 9.76 11.52
N GLY A 267 -4.15 9.12 10.41
CA GLY A 267 -3.28 8.12 9.79
C GLY A 267 -2.03 8.71 9.18
N TYR A 268 -2.18 9.62 8.22
CA TYR A 268 -1.06 10.22 7.50
C TYR A 268 -0.29 11.25 8.33
N GLY A 269 -0.93 11.88 9.32
CA GLY A 269 -0.27 12.86 10.18
C GLY A 269 0.52 12.27 11.33
N PHE A 270 0.23 11.03 11.77
CA PHE A 270 0.85 10.47 12.97
C PHE A 270 1.24 8.99 12.84
N PHE A 271 0.29 8.11 12.52
CA PHE A 271 0.52 6.66 12.58
C PHE A 271 1.40 6.12 11.45
N ALA A 272 1.14 6.52 10.20
CA ALA A 272 1.94 6.13 9.06
C ALA A 272 3.39 6.65 9.15
N PRO A 273 3.64 7.92 9.52
CA PRO A 273 5.00 8.40 9.76
C PRO A 273 5.80 7.54 10.75
N ILE A 274 5.21 7.16 11.90
CA ILE A 274 5.89 6.32 12.89
C ILE A 274 6.24 4.95 12.31
N PHE A 275 5.35 4.35 11.53
CA PHE A 275 5.63 3.09 10.83
C PHE A 275 6.81 3.21 9.86
N PHE A 276 6.86 4.26 9.04
CA PHE A 276 7.93 4.47 8.07
C PHE A 276 9.27 4.80 8.74
N ILE A 277 9.26 5.64 9.77
CA ILE A 277 10.45 5.95 10.58
C ILE A 277 11.00 4.68 11.23
N TYR A 278 10.13 3.88 11.85
CA TYR A 278 10.52 2.61 12.45
C TYR A 278 11.13 1.67 11.40
N THR A 279 10.47 1.52 10.25
CA THR A 279 10.97 0.68 9.15
C THR A 279 12.30 1.18 8.59
N GLY A 280 12.52 2.48 8.53
CA GLY A 280 13.83 3.03 8.20
C GLY A 280 14.89 2.62 9.23
N SER A 281 14.57 2.76 10.51
CA SER A 281 15.51 2.48 11.61
C SER A 281 15.91 1.01 11.75
N THR A 282 15.14 0.07 11.18
CA THR A 282 15.53 -1.35 11.17
C THR A 282 16.61 -1.65 10.13
N VAL A 283 16.84 -0.78 9.15
CA VAL A 283 17.91 -0.92 8.16
C VAL A 283 19.24 -0.51 8.78
N LYS A 284 20.12 -1.49 8.98
CA LYS A 284 21.46 -1.29 9.56
C LYS A 284 22.42 -0.79 8.49
N LEU A 285 22.61 0.52 8.44
CA LEU A 285 23.40 1.22 7.41
C LEU A 285 24.87 0.74 7.37
N ASP A 286 25.43 0.36 8.51
CA ASP A 286 26.75 -0.29 8.64
C ASP A 286 26.85 -1.64 7.93
N MET A 287 25.73 -2.33 7.74
CA MET A 287 25.66 -3.61 7.04
C MET A 287 25.30 -3.46 5.55
N VAL A 288 24.99 -2.25 5.08
CA VAL A 288 24.62 -2.02 3.67
C VAL A 288 25.87 -2.08 2.80
N THR A 289 26.05 -3.21 2.14
CA THR A 289 27.14 -3.45 1.17
C THR A 289 26.71 -3.08 -0.26
N LEU A 290 27.69 -3.05 -1.17
CA LEU A 290 27.41 -2.89 -2.61
C LEU A 290 26.51 -4.01 -3.15
N ASP A 291 26.60 -5.23 -2.61
CA ASP A 291 25.76 -6.34 -3.04
C ASP A 291 24.28 -6.12 -2.69
N ILE A 292 24.00 -5.55 -1.50
CA ILE A 292 22.64 -5.16 -1.11
C ILE A 292 22.10 -4.08 -2.04
N LEU A 293 22.94 -3.11 -2.41
CA LEU A 293 22.54 -2.07 -3.36
C LEU A 293 22.29 -2.62 -4.77
N HIS A 294 23.14 -3.52 -5.25
CA HIS A 294 22.94 -4.20 -6.53
C HIS A 294 21.65 -5.02 -6.53
N HIS A 295 21.36 -5.72 -5.42
CA HIS A 295 20.14 -6.50 -5.29
C HIS A 295 18.90 -5.61 -5.20
N ALA A 296 18.97 -4.47 -4.52
CA ALA A 296 17.92 -3.46 -4.52
C ALA A 296 17.64 -2.91 -5.92
N ILE A 297 18.69 -2.60 -6.69
CA ILE A 297 18.58 -2.16 -8.09
C ILE A 297 17.98 -3.28 -8.95
N PHE A 298 18.37 -4.54 -8.72
CA PHE A 298 17.78 -5.68 -9.41
C PHE A 298 16.26 -5.77 -9.15
N ILE A 299 15.81 -5.65 -7.90
CA ILE A 299 14.38 -5.67 -7.54
C ILE A 299 13.62 -4.54 -8.24
N MET A 300 14.14 -3.30 -8.17
CA MET A 300 13.57 -2.14 -8.88
C MET A 300 13.47 -2.40 -10.39
N CYS A 301 14.57 -2.80 -11.02
CA CYS A 301 14.60 -3.10 -12.44
C CYS A 301 13.65 -4.23 -12.82
N ALA A 302 13.49 -5.25 -11.97
CA ALA A 302 12.57 -6.35 -12.18
C ALA A 302 11.11 -5.85 -12.18
N ILE A 303 10.66 -5.05 -11.19
CA ILE A 303 9.25 -4.60 -11.19
C ILE A 303 8.99 -3.67 -12.38
N ILE A 304 9.93 -2.77 -12.69
CA ILE A 304 9.83 -1.86 -13.84
C ILE A 304 9.72 -2.66 -15.14
N THR A 305 10.58 -3.67 -15.32
CA THR A 305 10.61 -4.49 -16.53
C THR A 305 9.33 -5.33 -16.68
N ILE A 306 8.90 -6.00 -15.61
CA ILE A 306 7.66 -6.78 -15.57
C ILE A 306 6.47 -5.90 -15.99
N ARG A 307 6.38 -4.69 -15.43
CA ARG A 307 5.29 -3.75 -15.73
C ARG A 307 5.39 -3.15 -17.11
N LEU A 308 6.57 -2.80 -17.59
CA LEU A 308 6.76 -2.29 -18.96
C LEU A 308 6.33 -3.34 -19.98
N ILE A 309 6.84 -4.57 -19.88
CA ILE A 309 6.51 -5.64 -20.83
C ILE A 309 5.01 -5.91 -20.83
N SER A 310 4.40 -6.13 -19.66
CA SER A 310 2.96 -6.37 -19.55
C SER A 310 2.13 -5.20 -20.09
N SER A 311 2.53 -3.96 -19.81
CA SER A 311 1.82 -2.77 -20.27
C SER A 311 1.89 -2.57 -21.79
N TYR A 312 3.06 -2.80 -22.39
CA TYR A 312 3.24 -2.69 -23.84
C TYR A 312 2.51 -3.79 -24.60
N LEU A 313 2.49 -5.02 -24.08
CA LEU A 313 1.75 -6.11 -24.71
C LEU A 313 0.23 -5.87 -24.70
N VAL A 314 -0.29 -5.24 -23.64
CA VAL A 314 -1.73 -5.14 -23.40
C VAL A 314 -2.33 -3.81 -23.81
N PHE A 315 -1.68 -2.70 -23.46
CA PHE A 315 -2.27 -1.36 -23.56
C PHE A 315 -1.68 -0.49 -24.66
N TYR A 316 -0.72 -0.98 -25.44
CA TYR A 316 -0.09 -0.21 -26.52
C TYR A 316 -1.10 0.30 -27.56
N ASN A 317 -2.06 -0.53 -27.96
CA ASN A 317 -3.07 -0.13 -28.95
C ASN A 317 -3.98 0.99 -28.44
N TYR A 318 -4.23 1.02 -27.13
CA TYR A 318 -5.12 1.96 -26.46
C TYR A 318 -4.41 3.29 -26.11
N LEU A 319 -3.27 3.23 -25.42
CA LEU A 319 -2.56 4.42 -24.92
C LEU A 319 -1.50 4.96 -25.91
N LYS A 320 -1.01 4.14 -26.84
CA LYS A 320 0.19 4.40 -27.66
C LYS A 320 1.45 4.50 -26.80
N PHE A 321 2.60 4.49 -27.48
CA PHE A 321 3.93 4.37 -26.86
C PHE A 321 4.16 5.29 -25.63
N LYS A 322 4.00 6.61 -25.82
CA LYS A 322 4.31 7.62 -24.79
C LYS A 322 3.48 7.44 -23.52
N GLN A 323 2.17 7.22 -23.66
CA GLN A 323 1.27 7.09 -22.51
C GLN A 323 1.37 5.69 -21.87
N THR A 324 1.62 4.63 -22.65
CA THR A 324 1.90 3.29 -22.10
C THR A 324 3.16 3.30 -21.24
N MET A 325 4.20 4.03 -21.65
CA MET A 325 5.41 4.21 -20.83
C MET A 325 5.07 4.85 -19.48
N LEU A 326 4.33 5.98 -19.48
CA LEU A 326 3.99 6.68 -18.25
C LEU A 326 3.09 5.84 -17.34
N PHE A 327 2.12 5.12 -17.91
CA PHE A 327 1.29 4.16 -17.20
C PHE A 327 2.12 3.07 -16.51
N ALA A 328 3.03 2.42 -17.25
CA ALA A 328 3.86 1.35 -16.70
C ALA A 328 4.76 1.85 -15.56
N LEU A 329 5.35 3.03 -15.72
CA LEU A 329 6.21 3.63 -14.70
C LEU A 329 5.42 4.09 -13.46
N SER A 330 4.20 4.61 -13.63
CA SER A 330 3.39 5.04 -12.49
C SER A 330 2.94 3.88 -11.63
N ASP A 331 2.62 2.75 -12.26
CA ASP A 331 2.25 1.53 -11.54
C ASP A 331 3.46 0.92 -10.83
N SER A 332 4.69 1.21 -11.30
CA SER A 332 5.95 0.64 -10.79
C SER A 332 6.42 1.15 -9.42
N MET A 333 5.57 1.82 -8.64
CA MET A 333 5.94 2.44 -7.36
C MET A 333 5.19 1.87 -6.14
N PRO A 334 5.24 0.56 -5.83
CA PRO A 334 4.41 -0.04 -4.79
C PRO A 334 5.00 0.09 -3.38
N LEU A 335 5.47 1.29 -3.01
CA LEU A 335 6.28 1.57 -1.82
C LEU A 335 5.73 0.93 -0.53
N THR A 336 4.47 1.19 -0.20
CA THR A 336 3.90 0.79 1.11
C THR A 336 3.75 -0.71 1.25
N PHE A 337 3.24 -1.36 0.20
CA PHE A 337 3.03 -2.81 0.15
C PHE A 337 4.33 -3.59 0.00
N MET A 338 5.33 -3.01 -0.68
CA MET A 338 6.66 -3.61 -0.78
C MET A 338 7.37 -3.65 0.58
N VAL A 339 7.30 -2.56 1.34
CA VAL A 339 7.84 -2.52 2.70
C VAL A 339 7.11 -3.53 3.60
N ALA A 340 5.80 -3.64 3.46
CA ALA A 340 4.98 -4.59 4.21
C ALA A 340 5.39 -6.04 3.98
N ILE A 341 5.51 -6.46 2.71
CA ILE A 341 5.86 -7.84 2.37
C ILE A 341 7.30 -8.18 2.79
N ALA A 342 8.21 -7.22 2.71
CA ALA A 342 9.59 -7.39 3.16
C ALA A 342 9.64 -7.63 4.68
N MET A 343 8.94 -6.79 5.46
CA MET A 343 8.89 -6.94 6.92
C MET A 343 8.24 -8.26 7.32
N LEU A 344 7.13 -8.62 6.68
CA LEU A 344 6.44 -9.88 6.93
C LEU A 344 7.35 -11.08 6.60
N SER A 345 7.93 -11.11 5.40
CA SER A 345 8.80 -12.20 4.96
C SER A 345 10.04 -12.36 5.84
N TYR A 346 10.62 -11.25 6.30
CA TYR A 346 11.77 -11.28 7.21
C TYR A 346 11.39 -11.86 8.58
N ASN A 347 10.24 -11.47 9.14
CA ASN A 347 9.76 -12.00 10.42
C ASN A 347 9.43 -13.50 10.35
N TYR A 348 8.99 -13.99 9.18
CA TYR A 348 8.75 -15.41 8.93
C TYR A 348 10.02 -16.19 8.52
N GLY A 349 11.18 -15.52 8.43
CA GLY A 349 12.46 -16.16 8.06
C GLY A 349 12.54 -16.63 6.60
N LEU A 350 11.72 -16.07 5.70
CA LEU A 350 11.66 -16.43 4.28
C LEU A 350 12.69 -15.70 3.44
N ILE A 351 13.14 -14.55 3.93
CA ILE A 351 14.21 -13.76 3.32
C ILE A 351 15.28 -13.47 4.37
N SER A 352 16.52 -13.39 3.91
CA SER A 352 17.65 -12.97 4.72
C SER A 352 17.55 -11.49 5.10
N GLN A 353 18.34 -11.09 6.08
CA GLN A 353 18.44 -9.68 6.47
C GLN A 353 18.94 -8.78 5.32
N ASN A 354 19.83 -9.30 4.47
CA ASN A 354 20.35 -8.58 3.30
C ASN A 354 19.25 -8.33 2.27
N GLU A 355 18.40 -9.32 2.03
CA GLU A 355 17.24 -9.19 1.14
C GLU A 355 16.21 -8.23 1.71
N TYR A 356 15.93 -8.29 3.02
CA TYR A 356 15.06 -7.34 3.71
C TYR A 356 15.52 -5.88 3.48
N PHE A 357 16.82 -5.60 3.67
CA PHE A 357 17.39 -4.29 3.39
C PHE A 357 17.27 -3.92 1.92
N SER A 358 17.52 -4.87 1.03
CA SER A 358 17.40 -4.66 -0.43
C SER A 358 15.98 -4.28 -0.84
N PHE A 359 14.95 -4.92 -0.27
CA PHE A 359 13.55 -4.58 -0.54
C PHE A 359 13.18 -3.17 -0.06
N ILE A 360 13.61 -2.79 1.15
CA ILE A 360 13.33 -1.44 1.67
C ILE A 360 14.02 -0.39 0.78
N ILE A 361 15.30 -0.57 0.49
CA ILE A 361 16.07 0.33 -0.37
C ILE A 361 15.45 0.40 -1.77
N ALA A 362 15.09 -0.75 -2.37
CA ALA A 362 14.44 -0.80 -3.68
C ALA A 362 13.15 0.01 -3.69
N SER A 363 12.29 -0.17 -2.67
CA SER A 363 11.01 0.56 -2.58
C SER A 363 11.20 2.08 -2.50
N MET A 364 12.21 2.55 -1.77
CA MET A 364 12.58 3.97 -1.69
C MET A 364 13.11 4.47 -3.04
N LEU A 365 14.01 3.70 -3.67
CA LEU A 365 14.59 4.04 -4.97
C LEU A 365 13.52 4.12 -6.06
N ASP A 366 12.59 3.16 -6.12
CA ASP A 366 11.44 3.16 -7.02
C ASP A 366 10.65 4.47 -6.90
N GLY A 367 10.23 4.81 -5.67
CA GLY A 367 9.45 6.01 -5.42
C GLY A 367 10.16 7.31 -5.81
N LEU A 368 11.49 7.40 -5.60
CA LEU A 368 12.28 8.58 -5.97
C LEU A 368 12.54 8.65 -7.47
N PHE A 369 13.16 7.60 -8.00
CA PHE A 369 13.67 7.55 -9.35
C PHE A 369 12.53 7.66 -10.36
N LEU A 370 11.45 6.91 -10.16
CA LEU A 370 10.33 6.90 -11.09
C LEU A 370 9.55 8.21 -11.06
N MET A 371 9.43 8.90 -9.91
CA MET A 371 8.74 10.19 -9.84
C MET A 371 9.50 11.25 -10.66
N VAL A 372 10.84 11.27 -10.54
CA VAL A 372 11.71 12.14 -11.33
C VAL A 372 11.66 11.77 -12.81
N LEU A 373 11.72 10.47 -13.12
CA LEU A 373 11.69 9.97 -14.49
C LEU A 373 10.36 10.31 -15.19
N ILE A 374 9.22 10.07 -14.55
CA ILE A 374 7.89 10.42 -15.07
C ILE A 374 7.82 11.92 -15.32
N ARG A 375 8.31 12.77 -14.39
CA ARG A 375 8.34 14.23 -14.59
C ARG A 375 9.16 14.65 -15.80
N LYS A 376 10.32 14.02 -16.01
CA LYS A 376 11.18 14.30 -17.17
C LYS A 376 10.56 13.82 -18.47
N LEU A 377 10.01 12.60 -18.49
CA LEU A 377 9.36 12.02 -19.66
C LEU A 377 8.09 12.78 -20.04
N TYR A 378 7.25 13.15 -19.07
CA TYR A 378 6.03 13.92 -19.32
C TYR A 378 6.33 15.24 -20.04
N LYS A 379 7.36 15.98 -19.61
CA LYS A 379 7.83 17.19 -20.29
C LYS A 379 8.39 16.92 -21.68
N THR A 380 9.18 15.85 -21.83
CA THR A 380 9.84 15.50 -23.10
C THR A 380 8.85 15.02 -24.15
N PHE A 381 7.79 14.33 -23.71
CA PHE A 381 6.78 13.80 -24.59
C PHE A 381 5.80 14.84 -25.14
N ASP A 382 5.88 16.10 -24.66
CA ASP A 382 4.99 17.21 -25.00
C ASP A 382 3.52 16.74 -25.01
N ILE A 383 3.13 16.04 -23.94
CA ILE A 383 1.74 15.62 -23.77
C ILE A 383 0.97 16.90 -23.46
N LYS A 384 0.49 17.56 -24.53
CA LYS A 384 -0.41 18.70 -24.40
C LYS A 384 -1.55 18.26 -23.50
N THR A 385 -1.75 18.98 -22.40
CA THR A 385 -3.03 19.03 -21.71
C THR A 385 -4.03 19.47 -22.77
N THR A 386 -4.78 18.53 -23.32
CA THR A 386 -5.98 18.84 -24.08
C THR A 386 -6.94 19.48 -23.09
N LYS A 387 -6.81 20.80 -22.90
CA LYS A 387 -7.90 21.62 -22.39
C LYS A 387 -9.03 21.43 -23.40
N LEU A 388 -10.00 20.62 -23.03
CA LEU A 388 -11.31 20.56 -23.69
C LEU A 388 -12.18 21.66 -23.09
#